data_AF-A0A5R8VFU0-F1
#
_entry.id   AF-A0A5R8VFU0-F1
#
_cell.length_a   1.000
_cell.length_b   1.000
_cell.length_c   1.000
_cell.angle_alpha   90.00
_cell.angle_beta   90.00
_cell.angle_gamma   90.00
#
_symmetry.space_group_name_H-M   'P 1'
#
loop_
_entity.id
_entity.type
_entity.pdbx_description
1 polymer ?
#
loop_
_entity_poly.entity_id
_entity_poly.type
_entity_poly.pdbx_seq_one_letter_code
_entity_poly.pdbx_strand_id
1 'polypeptide(L)' 'MAERGNTKHGPHLDDQMKHEAQGAVHASQPPHAEEWRETEPFPDDTDPAEIREALNPVASPDSLSDEEDEQ' A
#
# COMPACT_ATOMS: atom_id res chain seq x y z
N MET A 1 -25.50 18.24 -20.65
CA MET A 1 -24.92 17.35 -21.66
C MET A 1 -24.28 16.22 -20.89
N ALA A 2 -24.82 14.99 -20.99
CA ALA A 2 -24.30 13.85 -20.25
C ALA A 2 -22.99 13.40 -20.91
N GLU A 3 -21.91 13.48 -20.15
CA GLU A 3 -20.59 12.98 -20.50
C GLU A 3 -20.68 11.53 -21.03
N ARG A 4 -20.32 11.36 -22.31
CA ARG A 4 -20.15 10.06 -22.95
C ARG A 4 -19.08 9.32 -22.15
N GLY A 5 -19.37 8.08 -21.73
CA GLY A 5 -18.41 7.20 -21.07
C GLY A 5 -17.19 6.88 -21.93
N ASN A 6 -16.62 5.70 -21.78
CA ASN A 6 -15.43 5.31 -22.54
C ASN A 6 -15.69 5.39 -24.06
N THR A 7 -14.79 6.04 -24.80
CA THR A 7 -14.89 6.12 -26.27
C THR A 7 -14.30 4.89 -26.96
N LYS A 8 -13.57 4.04 -26.23
CA LYS A 8 -12.87 2.86 -26.75
C LYS A 8 -13.70 1.58 -26.68
N HIS A 9 -14.46 1.41 -25.61
CA HIS A 9 -15.27 0.22 -25.35
C HIS A 9 -16.74 0.59 -25.22
N GLY A 10 -17.63 -0.38 -25.45
CA GLY A 10 -19.07 -0.20 -25.27
C GLY A 10 -19.46 -0.30 -23.79
N PRO A 11 -20.65 0.21 -23.39
CA PRO A 11 -21.07 0.30 -21.99
C PRO A 11 -21.05 -1.05 -21.27
N HIS A 12 -21.45 -2.13 -21.94
CA HIS A 12 -21.44 -3.46 -21.34
C HIS A 12 -20.03 -4.01 -21.05
N LEU A 13 -19.04 -3.65 -21.87
CA LEU A 13 -17.65 -4.06 -21.66
C LEU A 13 -17.00 -3.19 -20.58
N ASP A 14 -17.33 -1.90 -20.53
CA ASP A 14 -16.89 -1.02 -19.44
C ASP A 14 -17.39 -1.52 -18.08
N ASP A 15 -18.66 -1.92 -17.98
CA ASP A 15 -19.22 -2.44 -16.74
C ASP A 15 -18.50 -3.71 -16.27
N GLN A 16 -18.13 -4.60 -17.20
CA GLN A 16 -17.35 -5.80 -16.90
C GLN A 16 -15.93 -5.45 -16.42
N MET A 17 -15.22 -4.58 -17.15
CA MET A 17 -13.88 -4.15 -16.74
C MET A 17 -13.90 -3.42 -15.39
N LYS A 18 -14.94 -2.63 -15.12
CA LYS A 18 -15.13 -1.98 -13.82
C LYS A 18 -15.29 -3.03 -12.72
N HIS A 19 -16.09 -4.07 -12.95
CA HIS A 19 -16.28 -5.15 -11.99
C HIS A 19 -14.98 -5.89 -11.68
N GLU A 20 -14.16 -6.16 -12.70
CA GLU A 20 -12.85 -6.77 -12.54
C GLU A 20 -11.87 -5.87 -11.77
N ALA A 21 -11.82 -4.57 -12.11
CA ALA A 21 -10.91 -3.62 -11.47
C ALA A 21 -11.30 -3.26 -10.03
N GLN A 22 -12.59 -3.35 -9.68
CA GLN A 22 -13.10 -3.03 -8.33
C GLN A 22 -12.38 -3.81 -7.23
N GLY A 23 -12.10 -5.09 -7.45
CA GLY A 23 -11.42 -5.93 -6.47
C GLY A 23 -10.01 -5.42 -6.14
N ALA A 24 -9.24 -5.07 -7.18
CA ALA A 24 -7.88 -4.55 -6.99
C ALA A 24 -7.86 -3.20 -6.27
N VAL A 25 -8.79 -2.30 -6.59
CA VAL A 25 -8.89 -0.97 -5.95
C VAL A 25 -9.25 -1.09 -4.48
N HIS A 26 -10.20 -1.97 -4.12
CA HIS A 26 -10.65 -2.10 -2.73
C HIS A 26 -9.71 -2.97 -1.88
N ALA A 27 -8.92 -3.84 -2.50
CA ALA A 27 -7.96 -4.69 -1.79
C ALA A 27 -6.83 -3.91 -1.11
N SER A 28 -6.59 -2.64 -1.49
CA SER A 28 -5.57 -1.81 -0.87
C SER A 28 -6.03 -1.11 0.42
N GLN A 29 -7.31 -1.19 0.77
CA GLN A 29 -7.83 -0.57 1.98
C GLN A 29 -7.71 -1.53 3.17
N PRO A 30 -7.36 -1.04 4.38
CA PRO A 30 -7.45 -1.83 5.60
C PRO A 30 -8.85 -2.44 5.76
N PRO A 31 -8.97 -3.62 6.41
CA PRO A 31 -10.28 -4.16 6.77
C PRO A 31 -11.07 -3.09 7.56
N HIS A 32 -12.39 -3.07 7.42
CA HIS A 32 -13.32 -2.11 8.06
C HIS A 32 -13.26 -2.11 9.61
N ALA A 33 -12.11 -1.77 10.18
CA ALA A 33 -11.93 -1.52 11.59
C ALA A 33 -12.56 -0.17 11.92
N GLU A 34 -12.94 0.01 13.18
CA GLU A 34 -13.29 1.35 13.65
C GLU A 34 -12.03 2.22 13.57
N GLU A 35 -12.16 3.49 13.17
CA GLU A 35 -11.03 4.41 12.90
C GLU A 35 -9.97 4.41 14.01
N TRP A 36 -10.39 4.33 15.26
CA TRP A 36 -9.49 4.31 16.44
C TRP A 36 -8.74 2.98 16.65
N ARG A 37 -9.09 1.93 15.90
CA ARG A 37 -8.39 0.63 15.84
C ARG A 37 -7.59 0.46 14.55
N GLU A 38 -7.68 1.39 13.60
CA GLU A 38 -6.92 1.34 12.36
C GLU A 38 -5.44 1.61 12.68
N THR A 39 -4.56 0.74 12.18
CA THR A 39 -3.11 0.99 12.25
C THR A 39 -2.76 2.09 11.26
N GLU A 40 -1.82 2.95 11.62
CA GLU A 40 -1.26 3.95 10.71
C GLU A 40 -0.68 3.28 9.45
N PRO A 41 -0.80 3.93 8.27
CA PRO A 41 -0.25 3.41 7.02
C PRO A 41 1.28 3.31 7.10
N PHE A 42 1.85 2.34 6.37
CA PHE A 42 3.31 2.26 6.23
C PHE A 42 3.84 3.49 5.47
N PRO A 43 4.96 4.08 5.93
CA PRO A 43 5.61 5.17 5.21
C PRO A 43 5.96 4.83 3.76
N ASP A 44 5.72 5.77 2.86
CA ASP A 44 5.86 5.62 1.41
C ASP A 44 6.82 6.65 0.80
N ASP A 45 6.89 6.69 -0.53
CA ASP A 45 7.77 7.58 -1.30
C ASP A 45 7.39 9.06 -1.29
N THR A 46 6.36 9.43 -0.52
CA THR A 46 5.97 10.80 -0.18
C THR A 46 6.51 11.27 1.18
N ASP A 47 6.88 10.34 2.08
CA ASP A 47 7.32 10.66 3.46
C ASP A 47 8.77 11.17 3.56
N PRO A 48 9.20 11.80 4.66
CA PRO A 48 10.60 12.17 4.84
C PRO A 48 11.55 10.95 4.80
N ALA A 49 12.74 11.12 4.22
CA ALA A 49 13.73 10.04 4.11
C ALA A 49 14.13 9.43 5.46
N GLU A 50 14.21 10.26 6.51
CA GLU A 50 14.49 9.85 7.90
C GLU A 50 13.46 8.82 8.41
N ILE A 51 12.17 9.02 8.12
CA ILE A 51 11.08 8.12 8.53
C ILE A 51 11.22 6.76 7.83
N ARG A 52 11.57 6.77 6.54
CA ARG A 52 11.76 5.55 5.74
C ARG A 52 13.00 4.77 6.17
N GLU A 53 14.08 5.49 6.50
CA GLU A 53 15.34 4.90 6.95
C GLU A 53 15.18 4.20 8.30
N ALA A 54 14.42 4.80 9.22
CA ALA A 54 14.13 4.21 10.53
C ALA A 54 13.41 2.85 10.46
N LEU A 55 12.68 2.57 9.36
CA LEU A 55 12.00 1.29 9.14
C LEU A 55 12.86 0.26 8.40
N ASN A 56 14.06 0.63 7.94
CA ASN A 56 14.93 -0.26 7.22
C ASN A 56 15.81 -1.07 8.21
N PRO A 57 15.56 -2.37 8.40
CA PRO A 57 16.30 -3.17 9.39
C PRO A 57 17.79 -3.31 9.08
N VAL A 58 18.22 -3.05 7.83
CA VAL A 58 19.65 -3.07 7.43
C VAL A 58 20.40 -1.79 7.83
N ALA A 59 19.68 -0.71 8.15
CA ALA A 59 20.25 0.58 8.53
C ALA A 59 20.44 0.71 10.06
N SER A 60 19.89 -0.22 10.84
CA SER A 60 20.10 -0.28 12.29
C SER A 60 21.57 -0.58 12.61
N PRO A 61 22.28 0.28 13.36
CA PRO A 61 23.67 0.02 13.73
C PRO A 61 23.85 -1.16 14.71
N ASP A 62 22.76 -1.70 15.24
CA ASP A 62 22.73 -2.71 16.31
C ASP A 62 22.44 -4.14 15.82
N SER A 63 22.27 -4.37 14.51
CA SER A 63 21.94 -5.70 13.96
C SER A 63 23.15 -6.62 13.68
N LEU A 64 24.35 -6.26 14.13
CA LEU A 64 25.58 -7.06 14.02
C LEU A 64 26.33 -7.10 15.38
N SER A 65 25.78 -7.76 16.38
CA SER A 65 26.48 -8.02 17.65
C SER A 65 26.08 -9.33 18.31
N ASP A 66 25.93 -10.39 17.50
CA ASP A 66 25.78 -11.76 17.98
C ASP A 66 26.61 -12.61 17.00
N GLU A 67 27.83 -13.02 17.39
CA GLU A 67 28.60 -14.18 16.83
C GLU A 67 30.12 -14.18 17.18
N GLU A 68 30.61 -13.57 18.26
CA GLU A 68 32.03 -13.75 18.67
C GLU A 68 32.18 -13.83 20.20
N ASP A 69 31.65 -14.87 20.87
CA ASP A 69 32.09 -15.23 22.23
C ASP A 69 31.88 -16.74 22.49
N GLU A 70 32.72 -17.58 21.88
CA GLU A 70 33.00 -18.94 22.40
C GLU A 70 34.52 -19.17 22.39
N GLN A 71 35.08 -19.16 23.60
CA GLN A 71 36.50 -19.38 23.96
C GLN A 71 36.87 -20.86 24.08
#